data_AF-A0A8C2VMV5-F1
#
_entry.id   AF-A0A8C2VMV5-F1
#
_cell.length_a   1.000
_cell.length_b   1.000
_cell.length_c   1.000
_cell.angle_alpha   90.00
_cell.angle_beta   90.00
_cell.angle_gamma   90.00
#
_symmetry.space_group_name_H-M   'P 1'
#
loop_
_entity.id
_entity.type
_entity.pdbx_description
1 polymer ?
#
loop_
_entity_poly.entity_id
_entity_poly.type
_entity_poly.pdbx_seq_one_letter_code
_entity_poly.pdbx_strand_id
1 'polypeptide(L)'
;MAQLCGSRRGRALLALLASLLLFGAEATDGDRRIHENTIDHLGTGRSGAESSAPSGSRRQNSDDLSSDIFSYEEYCAAKAVTGPCRAAFTRWYFDTEKNACGVFTYGGCRGNKNSYRSEEACMQRCFVQQLYPALSLGPKAVVMVGLSVMALIVLLAASMVCLIRVIRKRQERALHAVWTTGDDKEQLVKDTYVL
;
A
#
# COMPACT_ATOMS: atom_id res chain seq x y z
N MET A 1 29.65 34.32 -11.38
CA MET A 1 28.28 33.82 -11.08
C MET A 1 28.36 32.58 -10.20
N ALA A 2 28.66 32.74 -8.91
CA ALA A 2 28.80 31.64 -7.95
C ALA A 2 27.85 31.89 -6.77
N GLN A 3 26.58 31.56 -6.95
CA GLN A 3 25.62 31.53 -5.84
C GLN A 3 24.67 30.38 -6.13
N LEU A 4 24.72 29.31 -5.32
CA LEU A 4 23.64 28.38 -4.98
C LEU A 4 24.25 27.21 -4.16
N CYS A 5 24.92 27.53 -3.06
CA CYS A 5 25.19 26.55 -2.00
C CYS A 5 25.19 27.29 -0.65
N GLY A 6 24.05 27.91 -0.34
CA GLY A 6 23.81 28.58 0.94
C GLY A 6 23.28 27.59 1.97
N SER A 7 24.08 27.36 3.02
CA SER A 7 23.81 26.53 4.21
C SER A 7 22.47 26.84 4.92
N ARG A 8 21.80 27.95 4.60
CA ARG A 8 20.49 28.32 5.17
C ARG A 8 19.31 27.54 4.59
N ARG A 9 19.39 27.01 3.36
CA ARG A 9 18.28 26.26 2.73
C ARG A 9 18.18 24.82 3.23
N GLY A 10 19.28 24.21 3.67
CA GLY A 10 19.28 22.86 4.24
C GLY A 10 18.52 22.79 5.57
N ARG A 11 18.61 23.84 6.40
CA ARG A 11 17.85 23.95 7.65
C ARG A 11 16.35 24.13 7.43
N ALA A 12 15.95 24.90 6.42
CA ALA A 12 14.54 25.08 6.07
C ALA A 12 13.91 23.78 5.54
N LEU A 13 14.64 23.00 4.73
CA LEU A 13 14.18 21.71 4.22
C LEU A 13 14.08 20.66 5.33
N LEU A 14 15.06 20.61 6.24
CA LEU A 14 15.02 19.73 7.42
C LEU A 14 13.88 20.11 8.38
N ALA A 15 13.60 21.40 8.56
CA ALA A 15 12.47 21.85 9.38
C ALA A 15 11.12 21.49 8.74
N LEU A 16 10.98 21.63 7.42
CA LEU A 16 9.75 21.22 6.70
C LEU A 16 9.52 19.70 6.76
N LEU A 17 10.59 18.90 6.61
CA LEU A 17 10.51 17.45 6.75
C LEU A 17 10.19 17.03 8.19
N ALA A 18 10.75 17.70 9.19
CA ALA A 18 10.43 17.45 10.60
C ALA A 18 8.98 17.81 10.94
N SER A 19 8.45 18.92 10.41
CA SER A 19 7.04 19.29 10.57
C SER A 19 6.11 18.26 9.94
N LEU A 20 6.40 17.78 8.72
CA LEU A 20 5.60 16.75 8.04
C LEU A 20 5.56 15.40 8.78
N LEU A 21 6.61 15.06 9.52
CA LEU A 21 6.67 13.83 10.34
C LEU A 21 5.89 13.97 11.65
N LEU A 22 5.73 15.19 12.19
CA LEU A 22 4.98 15.44 13.43
C LEU A 22 3.46 15.48 13.23
N PHE A 23 2.96 15.85 12.04
CA PHE A 23 1.53 15.82 11.72
C PHE A 23 1.00 14.42 11.30
N GLY A 24 1.85 13.40 11.25
CA GLY A 24 1.51 12.05 10.78
C GLY A 24 0.99 11.08 11.85
N ALA A 25 0.71 11.54 13.08
CA ALA A 25 0.34 10.68 14.21
C ALA A 25 -0.94 11.16 14.91
N GLU A 26 -2.03 11.33 14.18
CA GLU A 26 -3.38 11.25 14.75
C GLU A 26 -4.01 9.94 14.31
N ALA A 27 -3.50 8.86 14.91
CA ALA A 27 -4.23 7.61 15.03
C ALA A 27 -5.36 7.87 16.04
N THR A 28 -6.59 7.76 15.54
CA THR A 28 -7.84 7.83 16.29
C THR A 28 -7.82 6.84 17.47
N ASP A 29 -7.71 7.36 18.69
CA ASP A 29 -7.88 6.59 19.92
C ASP A 29 -9.36 6.42 20.24
N GLY A 30 -9.69 5.25 20.78
CA GLY A 30 -11.01 4.65 20.78
C GLY A 30 -11.98 5.26 21.78
N ASP A 31 -13.22 5.50 21.32
CA ASP A 31 -14.36 5.63 22.22
C ASP A 31 -15.08 4.28 22.34
N ARG A 32 -15.11 3.78 23.58
CA ARG A 32 -15.62 2.47 23.99
C ARG A 32 -17.13 2.59 24.22
N ARG A 33 -17.94 2.17 23.25
CA ARG A 33 -19.38 1.92 23.49
C ARG A 33 -19.54 0.79 24.52
N ILE A 34 -20.06 1.13 25.69
CA ILE A 34 -20.98 0.26 26.40
C ILE A 34 -22.36 0.51 25.76
N HIS A 35 -22.89 -0.47 25.03
CA HIS A 35 -24.34 -0.58 24.84
C HIS A 35 -24.75 -2.00 25.19
N GLU A 36 -25.47 -2.07 26.29
CA GLU A 36 -26.07 -3.25 26.88
C GLU A 36 -27.18 -3.78 25.96
N ASN A 37 -27.29 -5.11 25.90
CA ASN A 37 -28.31 -5.81 25.13
C ASN A 37 -29.69 -5.61 25.75
N THR A 38 -30.65 -5.19 24.94
CA THR A 38 -32.07 -5.47 25.21
C THR A 38 -32.76 -5.92 23.91
N ILE A 39 -33.16 -7.19 23.93
CA ILE A 39 -34.15 -7.81 23.06
C ILE A 39 -35.52 -7.23 23.42
N ASP A 40 -36.35 -6.85 22.45
CA ASP A 40 -37.77 -7.26 22.41
C ASP A 40 -38.54 -6.83 21.14
N HIS A 41 -39.03 -7.86 20.45
CA HIS A 41 -40.35 -8.07 19.85
C HIS A 41 -41.13 -7.05 18.97
N LEU A 42 -41.56 -7.62 17.83
CA LEU A 42 -42.85 -7.54 17.12
C LEU A 42 -43.19 -6.35 16.18
N GLY A 43 -43.35 -6.70 14.89
CA GLY A 43 -44.69 -6.61 14.27
C GLY A 43 -44.90 -5.69 13.05
N THR A 44 -45.29 -6.33 11.94
CA THR A 44 -46.37 -5.91 11.02
C THR A 44 -46.04 -5.02 9.80
N GLY A 45 -46.42 -5.51 8.59
CA GLY A 45 -47.13 -4.67 7.62
C GLY A 45 -46.66 -4.63 6.15
N ARG A 46 -47.29 -5.48 5.32
CA ARG A 46 -47.86 -5.24 3.96
C ARG A 46 -47.04 -4.62 2.80
N SER A 47 -46.86 -5.47 1.76
CA SER A 47 -47.25 -5.33 0.33
C SER A 47 -47.18 -4.00 -0.44
N GLY A 48 -46.55 -4.02 -1.62
CA GLY A 48 -46.78 -3.08 -2.74
C GLY A 48 -45.68 -3.15 -3.81
N ALA A 49 -46.07 -3.21 -5.08
CA ALA A 49 -45.24 -3.48 -6.25
C ALA A 49 -44.79 -2.20 -7.00
N GLU A 50 -43.78 -2.39 -7.86
CA GLU A 50 -43.43 -1.63 -9.08
C GLU A 50 -42.94 -0.17 -8.99
N SER A 51 -41.73 0.10 -9.52
CA SER A 51 -41.54 0.84 -10.79
C SER A 51 -40.06 1.23 -11.05
N SER A 52 -39.61 0.94 -12.27
CA SER A 52 -38.76 1.74 -13.18
C SER A 52 -37.68 2.70 -12.63
N ALA A 53 -36.45 2.52 -13.13
CA ALA A 53 -35.25 3.35 -12.93
C ALA A 53 -35.41 4.83 -13.30
N PRO A 54 -34.55 5.74 -12.79
CA PRO A 54 -33.51 6.32 -13.69
C PRO A 54 -32.15 6.66 -13.05
N SER A 55 -31.20 6.95 -13.94
CA SER A 55 -29.75 7.21 -13.79
C SER A 55 -29.31 8.39 -12.89
N GLY A 56 -28.09 8.28 -12.32
CA GLY A 56 -27.16 9.41 -12.18
C GLY A 56 -26.45 9.61 -10.83
N SER A 57 -25.13 9.88 -10.93
CA SER A 57 -24.24 10.52 -9.93
C SER A 57 -23.62 9.69 -8.80
N ARG A 58 -22.34 9.40 -9.03
CA ARG A 58 -21.24 9.17 -8.07
C ARG A 58 -21.43 9.90 -6.73
N ARG A 59 -21.67 9.13 -5.67
CA ARG A 59 -21.01 9.21 -4.35
C ARG A 59 -21.26 7.93 -3.57
N GLN A 60 -20.20 7.22 -3.22
CA GLN A 60 -20.09 6.50 -1.96
C GLN A 60 -18.60 6.34 -1.65
N ASN A 61 -18.20 7.08 -0.63
CA ASN A 61 -16.99 6.86 0.15
C ASN A 61 -17.50 6.18 1.44
N SER A 62 -16.76 5.18 1.91
CA SER A 62 -16.86 4.49 3.21
C SER A 62 -18.03 3.53 3.48
N ASP A 63 -18.16 2.45 2.70
CA ASP A 63 -18.86 1.19 3.11
C ASP A 63 -18.25 -0.11 2.46
N ASP A 64 -17.06 -0.03 1.85
CA ASP A 64 -16.56 -1.10 0.96
C ASP A 64 -16.02 -2.38 1.64
N LEU A 65 -15.99 -2.46 2.98
CA LEU A 65 -15.58 -3.69 3.68
C LEU A 65 -16.74 -4.68 3.90
N SER A 66 -17.97 -4.21 3.68
CA SER A 66 -19.19 -5.00 3.80
C SER A 66 -19.32 -6.02 2.67
N SER A 67 -18.99 -5.64 1.44
CA SER A 67 -19.22 -6.45 0.24
C SER A 67 -18.35 -7.73 0.18
N ASP A 68 -17.12 -7.68 0.67
CA ASP A 68 -16.21 -8.83 0.67
C ASP A 68 -16.52 -9.84 1.77
N ILE A 69 -16.98 -9.39 2.94
CA ILE A 69 -17.38 -10.26 4.06
C ILE A 69 -18.66 -11.04 3.71
N PHE A 70 -19.65 -10.38 3.10
CA PHE A 70 -20.87 -11.04 2.65
C PHE A 70 -20.60 -12.12 1.59
N SER A 71 -19.55 -11.95 0.77
CA SER A 71 -19.17 -12.98 -0.20
C SER A 71 -18.45 -14.16 0.46
N TYR A 72 -17.61 -13.95 1.47
CA TYR A 72 -16.92 -15.06 2.13
C TYR A 72 -17.88 -15.99 2.86
N GLU A 73 -18.86 -15.45 3.57
CA GLU A 73 -19.84 -16.25 4.32
C GLU A 73 -20.64 -17.18 3.38
N GLU A 74 -21.06 -16.67 2.23
CA GLU A 74 -21.89 -17.43 1.28
C GLU A 74 -21.08 -18.46 0.47
N TYR A 75 -19.85 -18.13 0.09
CA TYR A 75 -19.03 -18.96 -0.80
C TYR A 75 -18.06 -19.89 -0.06
N CYS A 76 -17.71 -19.60 1.19
CA CYS A 76 -16.62 -20.29 1.89
C CYS A 76 -17.01 -20.77 3.29
N ALA A 77 -17.77 -19.98 4.06
CA ALA A 77 -18.15 -20.37 5.42
C ALA A 77 -19.42 -21.23 5.50
N ALA A 78 -20.32 -21.09 4.53
CA ALA A 78 -21.55 -21.86 4.47
C ALA A 78 -21.27 -23.37 4.41
N LYS A 79 -21.97 -24.18 5.21
CA LYS A 79 -21.81 -25.66 5.20
C LYS A 79 -22.20 -26.27 3.85
N ALA A 80 -21.62 -27.42 3.49
CA ALA A 80 -21.96 -28.10 2.24
C ALA A 80 -23.44 -28.52 2.18
N VAL A 81 -24.10 -28.32 1.02
CA VAL A 81 -25.53 -28.64 0.82
C VAL A 81 -25.73 -29.59 -0.36
N THR A 82 -26.19 -30.81 -0.09
CA THR A 82 -26.55 -31.79 -1.13
C THR A 82 -27.77 -31.34 -1.95
N GLY A 83 -28.75 -30.71 -1.31
CA GLY A 83 -30.01 -30.33 -1.96
C GLY A 83 -30.98 -31.51 -2.13
N PRO A 84 -32.20 -31.27 -2.62
CA PRO A 84 -33.28 -32.29 -2.64
C PRO A 84 -33.24 -33.21 -3.87
N CYS A 85 -32.48 -32.88 -4.91
CA CYS A 85 -32.32 -33.74 -6.08
C CYS A 85 -31.45 -34.95 -5.76
N ARG A 86 -31.60 -36.03 -6.54
CA ARG A 86 -30.99 -37.35 -6.26
C ARG A 86 -29.86 -37.75 -7.22
N ALA A 87 -29.30 -36.80 -7.97
CA ALA A 87 -28.09 -37.08 -8.73
C ALA A 87 -26.87 -37.16 -7.79
N ALA A 88 -25.78 -37.77 -8.24
CA ALA A 88 -24.55 -37.89 -7.46
C ALA A 88 -23.41 -37.16 -8.15
N PHE A 89 -23.33 -35.84 -7.96
CA PHE A 89 -22.22 -35.04 -8.47
C PHE A 89 -21.15 -34.87 -7.39
N THR A 90 -19.93 -35.33 -7.65
CA THR A 90 -18.77 -35.02 -6.80
C THR A 90 -18.46 -33.53 -6.90
N ARG A 91 -18.42 -32.85 -5.76
CA ARG A 91 -18.10 -31.42 -5.64
C ARG A 91 -17.16 -31.19 -4.46
N TRP A 92 -16.56 -30.02 -4.45
CA TRP A 92 -15.65 -29.56 -3.41
C TRP A 92 -16.32 -28.44 -2.61
N TYR A 93 -16.14 -28.43 -1.30
CA TYR A 93 -16.59 -27.35 -0.42
C TYR A 93 -15.43 -26.96 0.50
N PHE A 94 -15.39 -25.71 0.93
CA PHE A 94 -14.41 -25.23 1.88
C PHE A 94 -14.88 -25.54 3.32
N ASP A 95 -14.03 -26.22 4.09
CA ASP A 95 -14.22 -26.51 5.51
C ASP A 95 -13.42 -25.49 6.32
N THR A 96 -14.11 -24.51 6.90
CA THR A 96 -13.50 -23.44 7.69
C THR A 96 -12.85 -23.93 8.98
N GLU A 97 -13.28 -25.07 9.52
CA GLU A 97 -12.71 -25.65 10.74
C GLU A 97 -11.33 -26.26 10.44
N LYS A 98 -11.16 -26.80 9.23
CA LYS A 98 -9.90 -27.43 8.76
C LYS A 98 -9.06 -26.51 7.89
N ASN A 99 -9.60 -25.36 7.50
CA ASN A 99 -9.04 -24.45 6.50
C ASN A 99 -8.63 -25.17 5.20
N ALA A 100 -9.45 -26.12 4.75
CA ALA A 100 -9.14 -26.97 3.60
C ALA A 100 -10.39 -27.29 2.78
N CYS A 101 -10.21 -27.61 1.50
CA CYS A 101 -11.31 -28.05 0.65
C CYS A 101 -11.55 -29.55 0.81
N GLY A 102 -12.78 -29.92 1.13
CA GLY A 102 -13.25 -31.30 1.25
C GLY A 102 -14.18 -31.69 0.11
N VAL A 103 -14.32 -32.99 -0.13
CA VAL A 103 -15.25 -33.54 -1.13
C VAL A 103 -16.62 -33.81 -0.52
N PHE A 104 -17.69 -33.52 -1.26
CA PHE A 104 -19.06 -33.90 -0.91
C PHE A 104 -19.89 -34.26 -2.14
N THR A 105 -21.04 -34.92 -1.92
CA THR A 105 -22.00 -35.26 -2.97
C THR A 105 -23.08 -34.19 -3.09
N TYR A 106 -23.18 -33.59 -4.28
CA TYR A 106 -24.23 -32.65 -4.66
C TYR A 106 -25.34 -33.34 -5.46
N GLY A 107 -26.58 -33.13 -5.02
CA GLY A 107 -27.81 -33.71 -5.56
C GLY A 107 -28.20 -33.20 -6.95
N GLY A 108 -27.62 -32.08 -7.39
CA GLY A 108 -27.85 -31.49 -8.71
C GLY A 108 -28.77 -30.27 -8.73
N CYS A 109 -29.48 -29.96 -7.63
CA CYS A 109 -30.29 -28.75 -7.53
C CYS A 109 -30.32 -28.17 -6.11
N ARG A 110 -30.61 -26.86 -6.01
CA ARG A 110 -30.80 -26.10 -4.76
C ARG A 110 -29.65 -26.26 -3.74
N GLY A 111 -28.41 -26.34 -4.22
CA GLY A 111 -27.22 -26.19 -3.38
C GLY A 111 -26.96 -24.73 -3.05
N ASN A 112 -25.98 -24.47 -2.19
CA ASN A 112 -25.45 -23.13 -1.91
C ASN A 112 -24.19 -22.86 -2.76
N LYS A 113 -23.53 -21.71 -2.51
CA LYS A 113 -22.37 -21.26 -3.29
C LYS A 113 -21.04 -21.86 -2.85
N ASN A 114 -20.97 -22.46 -1.64
CA ASN A 114 -19.83 -23.28 -1.23
C ASN A 114 -19.87 -24.67 -1.91
N SER A 115 -19.80 -24.68 -3.23
CA SER A 115 -19.87 -25.87 -4.09
C SER A 115 -19.08 -25.64 -5.38
N TYR A 116 -17.91 -26.25 -5.45
CA TYR A 116 -16.95 -26.08 -6.54
C TYR A 116 -16.77 -27.38 -7.33
N ARG A 117 -16.36 -27.25 -8.59
CA ARG A 117 -16.13 -28.41 -9.47
C ARG A 117 -14.77 -29.08 -9.26
N SER A 118 -13.80 -28.34 -8.73
CA SER A 118 -12.45 -28.85 -8.47
C SER A 118 -11.91 -28.29 -7.16
N GLU A 119 -10.89 -28.96 -6.60
CA GLU A 119 -10.21 -28.55 -5.38
C GLU A 119 -9.54 -27.19 -5.56
N GLU A 120 -8.90 -26.97 -6.71
CA GLU A 120 -8.17 -25.75 -7.03
C GLU A 120 -9.11 -24.55 -7.06
N ALA A 121 -10.30 -24.68 -7.65
CA ALA A 121 -11.30 -23.62 -7.68
C ALA A 121 -11.80 -23.26 -6.26
N CYS A 122 -11.96 -24.27 -5.40
CA CYS A 122 -12.34 -24.07 -4.01
C CYS A 122 -11.22 -23.35 -3.23
N MET A 123 -9.98 -23.83 -3.33
CA MET A 123 -8.83 -23.24 -2.64
C MET A 123 -8.55 -21.82 -3.13
N GLN A 124 -8.59 -21.59 -4.45
CA GLN A 124 -8.42 -20.26 -5.03
C GLN A 124 -9.43 -19.25 -4.51
N ARG A 125 -10.68 -19.69 -4.29
CA ARG A 125 -11.74 -18.79 -3.83
C ARG A 125 -11.65 -18.51 -2.34
N CYS A 126 -11.35 -19.52 -1.52
CA CYS A 126 -11.52 -19.44 -0.07
C CYS A 126 -10.23 -19.36 0.74
N PHE A 127 -9.14 -19.96 0.25
CA PHE A 127 -7.86 -19.97 0.95
C PHE A 127 -7.03 -18.71 0.68
N VAL A 128 -7.11 -18.21 -0.56
CA VAL A 128 -6.35 -17.05 -1.05
C VAL A 128 -6.81 -15.85 -0.18
N GLN A 129 -8.11 -15.66 0.07
CA GLN A 129 -8.64 -14.61 0.97
C GLN A 129 -8.07 -14.61 2.42
N GLN A 130 -7.59 -15.75 2.92
CA GLN A 130 -7.09 -15.90 4.30
C GLN A 130 -5.56 -15.72 4.43
N LEU A 131 -4.78 -16.09 3.39
CA LEU A 131 -3.31 -16.04 3.45
C LEU A 131 -2.71 -14.68 3.06
N TYR A 132 -3.53 -13.78 2.52
CA TYR A 132 -3.30 -12.35 2.59
C TYR A 132 -4.55 -11.75 3.22
N PRO A 133 -4.55 -11.30 4.48
CA PRO A 133 -5.50 -10.27 4.85
C PRO A 133 -5.13 -9.09 3.96
N ALA A 134 -5.85 -8.92 2.84
CA ALA A 134 -5.88 -7.68 2.10
C ALA A 134 -4.52 -6.94 2.06
N LEU A 135 -3.48 -7.60 1.54
CA LEU A 135 -2.35 -6.87 0.94
C LEU A 135 -2.82 -6.26 -0.40
N SER A 136 -4.11 -5.95 -0.54
CA SER A 136 -4.54 -4.64 -0.99
C SER A 136 -3.98 -3.56 -0.04
N LEU A 137 -2.64 -3.45 -0.04
CA LEU A 137 -1.99 -2.17 -0.10
C LEU A 137 -2.71 -1.47 -1.25
N GLY A 138 -3.79 -0.76 -0.95
CA GLY A 138 -4.70 -0.27 -1.98
C GLY A 138 -3.89 0.49 -3.03
N PRO A 139 -4.42 0.77 -4.23
CA PRO A 139 -3.68 1.50 -5.25
C PRO A 139 -3.00 2.76 -4.69
N LYS A 140 -3.59 3.40 -3.67
CA LYS A 140 -3.00 4.47 -2.87
C LYS A 140 -1.67 4.10 -2.20
N ALA A 141 -1.58 2.96 -1.53
CA ALA A 141 -0.41 2.60 -0.77
C ALA A 141 0.73 2.02 -1.64
N VAL A 142 0.42 1.38 -2.79
CA VAL A 142 1.43 1.08 -3.83
C VAL A 142 1.98 2.37 -4.42
N VAL A 143 1.12 3.37 -4.68
CA VAL A 143 1.54 4.69 -5.14
C VAL A 143 2.39 5.40 -4.10
N MET A 144 2.06 5.32 -2.80
CA MET A 144 2.87 5.90 -1.73
C MET A 144 4.26 5.26 -1.62
N VAL A 145 4.34 3.92 -1.70
CA VAL A 145 5.62 3.20 -1.73
C VAL A 145 6.40 3.57 -3.00
N GLY A 146 5.74 3.62 -4.15
CA GLY A 146 6.37 4.04 -5.40
C GLY A 146 6.93 5.47 -5.34
N LEU A 147 6.13 6.43 -4.86
CA LEU A 147 6.55 7.83 -4.73
C LEU A 147 7.70 8.00 -3.74
N SER A 148 7.68 7.29 -2.60
CA SER A 148 8.77 7.35 -1.61
C SER A 148 10.07 6.78 -2.17
N VAL A 149 10.02 5.63 -2.85
CA VAL A 149 11.20 5.03 -3.51
C VAL A 149 11.73 5.95 -4.61
N MET A 150 10.85 6.50 -5.45
CA MET A 150 11.25 7.44 -6.52
C MET A 150 11.88 8.71 -5.93
N ALA A 151 11.33 9.27 -4.86
CA ALA A 151 11.90 10.43 -4.18
C ALA A 151 13.29 10.13 -3.59
N LEU A 152 13.48 8.95 -2.96
CA LEU A 152 14.78 8.54 -2.43
C LEU A 152 15.83 8.42 -3.54
N ILE A 153 15.49 7.82 -4.68
CA ILE A 153 16.40 7.70 -5.83
C ILE A 153 16.81 9.09 -6.34
N VAL A 154 15.86 10.02 -6.48
CA VAL A 154 16.15 11.40 -6.92
C VAL A 154 17.04 12.14 -5.92
N LEU A 155 16.79 11.98 -4.62
CA LEU A 155 17.61 12.60 -3.56
C LEU A 155 19.04 12.06 -3.56
N LEU A 156 19.22 10.74 -3.71
CA LEU A 156 20.53 10.11 -3.79
C LEU A 156 21.28 10.51 -5.07
N ALA A 157 20.59 10.62 -6.20
CA ALA A 157 21.19 11.09 -7.44
C ALA A 157 21.65 12.57 -7.33
N ALA A 158 20.80 13.44 -6.77
CA ALA A 158 21.13 14.85 -6.57
C ALA A 158 22.30 15.04 -5.59
N SER A 159 22.33 14.27 -4.50
CA SER A 159 23.42 14.31 -3.53
C SER A 159 24.74 13.83 -4.15
N MET A 160 24.72 12.74 -4.91
CA MET A 160 25.89 12.24 -5.64
C MET A 160 26.44 13.28 -6.64
N VAL A 161 25.56 13.93 -7.42
CA VAL A 161 25.98 14.99 -8.35
C VAL A 161 26.57 16.19 -7.60
N CYS A 162 26.00 16.55 -6.46
CA CYS A 162 26.53 17.62 -5.61
C CYS A 162 27.93 17.27 -5.08
N LEU A 163 28.12 16.05 -4.58
CA LEU A 163 29.41 15.56 -4.11
C LEU A 163 30.46 15.59 -5.23
N ILE A 164 30.12 15.12 -6.43
CA ILE A 164 31.03 15.18 -7.59
C ILE A 164 31.42 16.63 -7.91
N ARG A 165 30.47 17.57 -7.91
CA ARG A 165 30.77 18.99 -8.15
C ARG A 165 31.61 19.62 -7.04
N VAL A 166 31.37 19.26 -5.78
CA VAL A 166 32.17 19.73 -4.63
C VAL A 166 33.59 19.18 -4.71
N ILE A 167 33.76 17.90 -5.06
CA ILE A 167 35.06 17.26 -5.23
C ILE A 167 35.82 17.91 -6.39
N ARG A 168 35.19 18.09 -7.57
CA ARG A 168 35.83 18.77 -8.71
C ARG A 168 36.24 20.20 -8.36
N LYS A 169 35.36 20.95 -7.70
CA LYS A 169 35.68 22.32 -7.23
C LYS A 169 36.81 22.34 -6.19
N ARG A 170 36.89 21.31 -5.34
CA ARG A 170 37.99 21.17 -4.38
C ARG A 170 39.31 20.83 -5.09
N GLN A 171 39.28 19.98 -6.11
CA GLN A 171 40.42 19.66 -6.98
C GLN A 171 40.93 20.89 -7.72
N GLU A 172 40.04 21.70 -8.32
CA GLU A 172 40.42 22.97 -8.96
C GLU A 172 41.14 23.91 -7.98
N ARG A 173 40.60 24.09 -6.76
CA ARG A 173 41.25 24.93 -5.75
C ARG A 173 42.58 24.35 -5.24
N ALA A 174 42.67 23.03 -5.10
CA ALA A 174 43.91 22.37 -4.69
C ALA A 174 44.99 22.48 -5.78
N LEU A 175 44.63 22.33 -7.05
CA LEU A 175 45.52 22.50 -8.19
C LEU A 175 46.04 23.94 -8.27
N HIS A 176 45.16 24.94 -8.11
CA HIS A 176 45.57 26.34 -8.06
C HIS A 176 46.49 26.65 -6.88
N ALA A 177 46.22 26.12 -5.68
CA ALA A 177 47.09 26.29 -4.51
C ALA A 177 48.48 25.64 -4.68
N VAL A 178 48.54 24.50 -5.37
CA VAL A 178 49.81 23.82 -5.68
C VAL A 178 50.62 24.62 -6.70
N TRP A 179 49.99 25.11 -7.76
CA TRP A 179 50.66 25.92 -8.79
C TRP A 179 51.19 27.24 -8.21
N THR A 180 50.40 27.94 -7.38
CA THR A 180 50.87 29.18 -6.72
C THR A 180 52.08 28.94 -5.83
N THR A 181 52.14 27.81 -5.11
CA THR A 181 53.29 27.49 -4.24
C THR A 181 54.55 27.10 -5.03
N GLY A 182 54.40 26.64 -6.28
CA GLY A 182 55.50 26.27 -7.17
C GLY A 182 56.14 27.47 -7.85
N ASP A 183 55.33 28.41 -8.35
CA ASP A 183 55.82 29.62 -9.04
C ASP A 183 56.63 30.53 -8.12
N ASP A 184 56.23 30.68 -6.85
CA ASP A 184 56.94 31.51 -5.87
C ASP A 184 58.40 31.05 -5.66
N LYS A 185 58.69 29.76 -5.85
CA LYS A 185 60.04 29.20 -5.68
C LYS A 185 60.91 29.32 -6.92
N GLU A 186 60.34 29.25 -8.12
CA GLU A 186 61.11 29.46 -9.36
C GLU A 186 61.52 30.92 -9.55
N GLN A 187 60.73 31.87 -9.04
CA GLN A 187 61.04 33.29 -9.17
C GLN A 187 62.25 33.70 -8.30
N LEU A 188 62.40 33.12 -7.10
CA LEU A 188 63.57 33.32 -6.25
C LEU A 188 64.86 32.71 -6.81
N VAL A 189 64.79 31.60 -7.55
CA VAL A 189 65.97 30.98 -8.15
C VAL A 189 66.52 31.81 -9.30
N LYS A 190 65.66 32.46 -10.10
CA LYS A 190 66.09 33.28 -11.25
C LYS A 190 66.85 34.55 -10.84
N ASP A 191 66.51 35.17 -9.71
CA ASP A 191 67.21 36.37 -9.24
C ASP A 191 68.62 36.09 -8.69
N THR A 192 68.93 34.83 -8.35
CA THR A 192 70.25 34.46 -7.80
C THR A 192 71.32 34.27 -8.90
N TYR A 193 70.92 34.14 -10.17
CA TYR A 193 71.83 33.98 -11.32
C TYR A 193 72.14 35.31 -12.05
N VAL A 194 71.69 36.45 -11.52
CA VAL A 194 71.88 37.79 -12.13
C VAL A 194 72.84 38.67 -11.31
N LEU A 195 73.51 38.13 -10.29
CA LEU A 195 74.65 38.75 -9.59
C LEU A 195 75.98 38.14 -10.04
#